data_AF-A0A5Q4H237-F1
#
_entry.id   AF-A0A5Q4H237-F1
#
_cell.length_a   1.000
_cell.length_b   1.000
_cell.length_c   1.000
_cell.angle_alpha   90.00
_cell.angle_beta   90.00
_cell.angle_gamma   90.00
#
_symmetry.space_group_name_H-M   'P 1'
#
loop_
_entity.id
_entity.type
_entity.pdbx_description
1 polymer ?
#
loop_
_entity_poly.entity_id
_entity_poly.type
_entity_poly.pdbx_seq_one_letter_code
_entity_poly.pdbx_strand_id
1 'polypeptide(L)'
;MERTPSNASDLESGFMAPGRGETRTMSTQNLQRIFRPAGVAVIGASQRHGSVGDAVMRNLLDADFRRTVIPVNPKHEEIHGLRAYQEVGQLSEPEGQTTYCSVCHQPLITRVSHSIATWNLTDGGRCPRCSSCCAGVFESQPGEWGNRHLPVHIGQPTGDSKRARFAKRTS
;
A
#
# COMPACT_ATOMS: atom_id res chain seq x y z
N MET A 1 43.84 44.01 38.33
CA MET A 1 44.66 42.97 37.67
C MET A 1 43.82 41.71 37.64
N GLU A 2 42.84 41.59 36.74
CA GLU A 2 42.99 41.24 35.31
C GLU A 2 43.78 39.92 35.16
N ARG A 3 43.28 38.84 34.53
CA ARG A 3 42.57 38.78 33.26
C ARG A 3 41.64 37.55 33.15
N THR A 4 40.53 37.76 32.46
CA THR A 4 39.62 36.79 31.84
C THR A 4 40.35 35.88 30.84
N PRO A 5 39.96 34.59 30.70
CA PRO A 5 40.55 33.69 29.71
C PRO A 5 40.13 34.06 28.29
N SER A 6 41.13 34.16 27.40
CA SER A 6 40.95 34.38 25.97
C SER A 6 41.14 33.08 25.20
N ASN A 7 40.06 32.69 24.52
CA ASN A 7 40.02 31.98 23.24
C ASN A 7 39.67 30.49 23.27
N ALA A 8 38.50 30.25 22.69
CA ALA A 8 37.95 29.00 22.24
C ALA A 8 38.31 28.81 20.76
N SER A 9 39.29 27.95 20.47
CA SER A 9 39.52 27.46 19.10
C SER A 9 40.44 26.24 18.95
N ASP A 10 40.80 25.51 20.02
CA ASP A 10 41.73 24.37 19.92
C ASP A 10 41.15 23.05 20.47
N LEU A 11 39.89 22.74 20.14
CA LEU A 11 39.27 21.43 20.43
C LEU A 11 38.48 20.90 19.22
N GLU A 12 39.01 21.05 18.01
CA GLU A 12 38.56 20.30 16.84
C GLU A 12 39.62 19.28 16.43
N SER A 13 39.65 18.13 17.11
CA SER A 13 40.24 16.88 16.58
C SER A 13 39.96 15.72 17.52
N GLY A 14 38.96 14.89 17.17
CA GLY A 14 38.83 13.55 17.72
C GLY A 14 37.52 13.25 18.43
N PHE A 15 36.42 13.17 17.67
CA PHE A 15 35.33 12.26 18.03
C PHE A 15 34.81 11.56 16.77
N MET A 16 35.24 10.30 16.64
CA MET A 16 34.66 9.31 15.73
C MET A 16 33.17 9.16 16.00
N ALA A 17 32.41 8.97 14.92
CA ALA A 17 30.97 8.77 14.90
C ALA A 17 30.48 7.65 15.85
N PRO A 18 29.31 7.80 16.50
CA PRO A 18 28.51 6.65 16.86
C PRO A 18 27.82 6.11 15.60
N GLY A 19 28.31 4.96 15.13
CA GLY A 19 27.63 4.16 14.13
C GLY A 19 26.34 3.55 14.65
N ARG A 20 25.36 3.45 13.73
CA ARG A 20 24.32 2.42 13.67
C ARG A 20 23.60 2.09 14.97
N GLY A 21 22.48 2.77 15.16
CA GLY A 21 21.41 2.33 16.04
C GLY A 21 20.17 3.19 15.89
N GLU A 22 19.88 3.69 14.69
CA GLU A 22 18.63 4.40 14.44
C GLU A 22 17.50 3.39 14.65
N THR A 23 16.85 3.51 15.80
CA THR A 23 15.61 2.83 16.13
C THR A 23 14.70 2.96 14.92
N ARG A 24 14.33 1.82 14.32
CA ARG A 24 13.33 1.72 13.25
C ARG A 24 12.03 2.34 13.75
N THR A 25 11.92 3.65 13.67
CA THR A 25 10.66 4.36 13.86
C THR A 25 9.91 4.14 12.57
N MET A 26 9.06 3.10 12.55
CA MET A 26 8.07 2.97 11.49
C MET A 26 7.20 4.22 11.52
N SER A 27 7.33 5.06 10.50
CA SER A 27 6.42 6.17 10.30
C SER A 27 5.01 5.61 10.10
N THR A 28 4.13 5.79 11.08
CA THR A 28 2.67 5.59 10.96
C THR A 28 2.02 6.65 10.05
N GLN A 29 2.81 7.25 9.16
CA GLN A 29 2.38 8.29 8.24
C GLN A 29 1.66 7.64 7.07
N ASN A 30 0.34 7.52 7.21
CA ASN A 30 -0.66 8.05 6.26
C ASN A 30 -2.06 7.43 6.52
N LEU A 31 -2.54 7.50 7.77
CA LEU A 31 -3.91 7.09 8.10
C LEU A 31 -4.97 8.04 7.52
N GLN A 32 -4.55 9.19 6.97
CA GLN A 32 -5.46 10.14 6.32
C GLN A 32 -6.27 9.50 5.20
N ARG A 33 -5.71 8.53 4.47
CA ARG A 33 -6.45 7.79 3.43
C ARG A 33 -7.54 6.88 3.99
N ILE A 34 -7.42 6.43 5.24
CA ILE A 34 -8.45 5.64 5.92
C ILE A 34 -9.52 6.55 6.50
N PHE A 35 -9.14 7.68 7.10
CA PHE A 35 -10.09 8.58 7.78
C PHE A 35 -10.72 9.66 6.88
N ARG A 36 -10.06 10.01 5.77
CA ARG A 36 -10.50 11.02 4.80
C ARG A 36 -10.26 10.53 3.36
N PRO A 37 -10.83 9.39 2.95
CA PRO A 37 -10.67 8.89 1.59
C PRO A 37 -11.32 9.84 0.57
N ALA A 38 -10.77 9.88 -0.65
CA ALA A 38 -11.38 10.58 -1.78
C ALA A 38 -12.65 9.87 -2.29
N GLY A 39 -12.78 8.57 -2.01
CA GLY A 39 -13.95 7.75 -2.26
C GLY A 39 -13.80 6.36 -1.64
N VAL A 40 -14.90 5.62 -1.52
CA VAL A 40 -14.96 4.28 -0.92
C VAL A 40 -15.66 3.33 -1.88
N ALA A 41 -15.00 2.22 -2.23
CA ALA A 41 -15.62 1.11 -2.92
C ALA A 41 -16.11 0.07 -1.90
N VAL A 42 -17.38 -0.32 -1.98
CA VAL A 42 -17.99 -1.30 -1.07
C VAL A 42 -18.11 -2.64 -1.78
N ILE A 43 -17.19 -3.55 -1.46
CA ILE A 43 -17.16 -4.91 -2.02
C ILE A 43 -18.22 -5.77 -1.32
N GLY A 44 -19.08 -6.40 -2.11
CA GLY A 44 -20.24 -7.13 -1.58
C GLY A 44 -21.38 -6.19 -1.17
N ALA A 45 -21.40 -4.96 -1.70
CA ALA A 45 -22.55 -4.07 -1.58
C ALA A 45 -23.83 -4.80 -1.99
N SER A 46 -24.93 -4.53 -1.32
CA SER A 46 -26.22 -5.17 -1.61
C SER A 46 -27.36 -4.27 -1.14
N GLN A 47 -28.55 -4.45 -1.69
CA GLN A 47 -29.80 -3.89 -1.15
C GLN A 47 -30.62 -4.93 -0.38
N ARG A 48 -30.10 -6.15 -0.23
CA ARG A 48 -30.79 -7.20 0.53
C ARG A 48 -30.82 -6.76 2.00
N HIS A 49 -32.02 -6.49 2.50
CA HIS A 49 -32.24 -6.08 3.87
C HIS A 49 -31.57 -7.04 4.87
N GLY A 50 -30.86 -6.46 5.84
CA GLY A 50 -30.13 -7.20 6.88
C GLY A 50 -28.81 -7.83 6.41
N SER A 51 -28.38 -7.61 5.16
CA SER A 51 -27.02 -7.97 4.75
C SER A 51 -25.98 -6.98 5.26
N VAL A 52 -24.74 -7.44 5.47
CA VAL A 52 -23.62 -6.55 5.84
C VAL A 52 -23.40 -5.48 4.78
N GLY A 53 -23.45 -5.84 3.50
CA GLY A 53 -23.33 -4.90 2.40
C GLY A 53 -24.39 -3.81 2.42
N ASP A 54 -25.65 -4.16 2.71
CA ASP A 54 -26.72 -3.19 2.88
C ASP A 54 -26.49 -2.26 4.08
N ALA A 55 -26.08 -2.80 5.23
CA ALA A 55 -25.79 -2.00 6.41
C ALA A 55 -24.64 -1.00 6.18
N VAL A 56 -23.56 -1.43 5.51
CA VAL A 56 -22.43 -0.55 5.16
C VAL A 56 -22.86 0.55 4.19
N MET A 57 -23.63 0.20 3.14
CA MET A 57 -24.13 1.18 2.19
C MET A 57 -25.02 2.22 2.86
N ARG A 58 -25.99 1.79 3.69
CA ARG A 58 -26.86 2.72 4.43
C ARG A 58 -26.07 3.62 5.37
N ASN A 59 -25.11 3.09 6.12
CA ASN A 59 -24.27 3.91 7.00
C ASN A 59 -23.52 5.01 6.24
N LEU A 60 -23.02 4.73 5.03
CA LEU A 60 -22.33 5.72 4.20
C LEU A 60 -23.28 6.77 3.61
N LEU A 61 -24.44 6.33 3.12
CA LEU A 61 -25.42 7.20 2.47
C LEU A 61 -26.18 8.07 3.48
N ASP A 62 -26.65 7.48 4.59
CA ASP A 62 -27.41 8.15 5.64
C ASP A 62 -26.55 9.13 6.43
N ALA A 63 -25.24 8.85 6.58
CA ALA A 63 -24.29 9.75 7.20
C ALA A 63 -23.83 10.91 6.30
N ASP A 64 -24.42 11.07 5.10
CA ASP A 64 -24.03 12.09 4.11
C ASP A 64 -22.53 12.04 3.80
N PHE A 65 -22.00 10.84 3.52
CA PHE A 65 -20.60 10.71 3.13
C PHE A 65 -20.36 11.46 1.80
N ARG A 66 -19.77 12.66 1.90
CA ARG A 66 -19.69 13.66 0.82
C ARG A 66 -18.69 13.35 -0.29
N ARG A 67 -18.20 12.13 -0.34
CA ARG A 67 -17.19 11.67 -1.30
C ARG A 67 -17.75 10.49 -2.08
N THR A 68 -17.04 10.05 -3.11
CA THR A 68 -17.56 9.04 -4.03
C THR A 68 -17.81 7.71 -3.29
N VAL A 69 -19.02 7.15 -3.41
CA VAL A 69 -19.34 5.79 -2.96
C VAL A 69 -19.56 4.92 -4.20
N ILE A 70 -18.84 3.81 -4.28
CA ILE A 70 -18.87 2.91 -5.44
C ILE A 70 -19.30 1.50 -4.99
N PRO A 71 -20.53 1.06 -5.30
CA PRO A 71 -20.93 -0.32 -5.04
C PRO A 71 -20.18 -1.31 -5.94
N VAL A 72 -19.70 -2.41 -5.38
CA VAL A 72 -19.10 -3.52 -6.14
C VAL A 72 -19.85 -4.81 -5.85
N ASN A 73 -20.56 -5.33 -6.85
CA ASN A 73 -21.33 -6.57 -6.78
C ASN A 73 -21.38 -7.26 -8.16
N PRO A 74 -20.97 -8.53 -8.30
CA PRO A 74 -20.98 -9.24 -9.59
C PRO A 74 -22.38 -9.43 -10.22
N LYS A 75 -23.45 -9.34 -9.43
CA LYS A 75 -24.81 -9.74 -9.82
C LYS A 75 -25.77 -8.58 -10.05
N HIS A 76 -25.43 -7.37 -9.60
CA HIS A 76 -26.33 -6.22 -9.67
C HIS A 76 -25.63 -5.08 -10.40
N GLU A 77 -26.34 -4.44 -11.33
CA GLU A 77 -25.83 -3.27 -12.07
C GLU A 77 -26.12 -1.95 -11.34
N GLU A 78 -27.03 -1.96 -10.36
CA GLU A 78 -27.39 -0.81 -9.55
C GLU A 78 -27.69 -1.24 -8.11
N ILE A 79 -27.24 -0.43 -7.14
CA ILE A 79 -27.47 -0.62 -5.70
C ILE A 79 -27.69 0.77 -5.09
N HIS A 80 -28.84 0.97 -4.45
CA HIS A 80 -29.27 2.23 -3.81
C HIS A 80 -29.24 3.44 -4.76
N GLY A 81 -29.64 3.23 -6.02
CA GLY A 81 -29.62 4.27 -7.07
C GLY A 81 -28.22 4.58 -7.62
N LEU A 82 -27.18 3.88 -7.14
CA LEU A 82 -25.81 4.03 -7.60
C LEU A 82 -25.43 2.89 -8.53
N ARG A 83 -24.75 3.23 -9.63
CA ARG A 83 -24.18 2.25 -10.57
C ARG A 83 -23.23 1.32 -9.81
N ALA A 84 -23.50 0.02 -9.88
CA ALA A 84 -22.66 -1.02 -9.31
C ALA A 84 -21.71 -1.59 -10.37
N TYR A 85 -20.49 -1.92 -9.95
CA TYR A 85 -19.46 -2.52 -10.78
C TYR A 85 -19.31 -3.99 -10.41
N GLN A 86 -18.99 -4.84 -11.39
CA GLN A 86 -18.93 -6.29 -11.16
C GLN A 86 -17.69 -6.68 -10.34
N GLU A 87 -16.62 -5.92 -10.48
CA GLU A 87 -15.34 -6.15 -9.82
C GLU A 87 -14.57 -4.85 -9.59
N VAL A 88 -13.65 -4.87 -8.63
CA VAL A 88 -12.78 -3.72 -8.31
C VAL A 88 -11.89 -3.34 -9.49
N GLY A 89 -11.59 -4.29 -10.37
CA GLY A 89 -10.85 -4.06 -11.60
C GLY A 89 -11.44 -3.02 -12.54
N GLN A 90 -12.75 -2.84 -12.52
CA GLN A 90 -13.41 -1.86 -13.37
C GLN A 90 -13.23 -0.42 -12.86
N LEU A 91 -12.64 -0.25 -11.68
CA LEU A 91 -12.41 1.05 -11.06
C LEU A 91 -11.05 1.61 -11.48
N SER A 92 -11.09 2.73 -12.21
CA SER A 92 -9.89 3.47 -12.59
C SER A 92 -9.61 4.57 -11.57
N GLU A 93 -8.96 4.22 -10.45
CA GLU A 93 -8.62 5.14 -9.36
C GLU A 93 -7.12 5.03 -9.01
N PRO A 94 -6.24 5.59 -9.84
CA PRO A 94 -4.79 5.36 -9.74
C PRO A 94 -4.17 5.89 -8.44
N GLU A 95 -4.72 6.97 -7.87
CA GLU A 95 -4.21 7.51 -6.60
C GLU A 95 -4.41 6.53 -5.44
N GLY A 96 -5.57 5.87 -5.37
CA GLY A 96 -5.87 4.86 -4.36
C GLY A 96 -5.09 3.56 -4.52
N GLN A 97 -4.62 3.28 -5.74
CA GLN A 97 -3.97 2.01 -6.10
C GLN A 97 -2.44 2.10 -6.19
N THR A 98 -1.86 3.28 -5.91
CA THR A 98 -0.42 3.52 -5.98
C THR A 98 0.28 3.17 -4.67
N THR A 99 1.38 2.43 -4.77
CA THR A 99 2.34 2.26 -3.69
C THR A 99 3.31 3.43 -3.68
N TYR A 100 3.38 4.15 -2.57
CA TYR A 100 4.29 5.28 -2.36
C TYR A 100 5.46 4.90 -1.45
N CYS A 101 6.60 5.57 -1.64
CA CYS A 101 7.71 5.49 -0.70
C CYS A 101 7.31 6.08 0.66
N SER A 102 7.55 5.35 1.75
CA SER A 102 7.22 5.81 3.11
C SER A 102 8.09 6.97 3.63
N VAL A 103 9.23 7.25 2.98
CA VAL A 103 10.17 8.31 3.40
C VAL A 103 10.00 9.56 2.54
N CYS A 104 10.09 9.44 1.22
CA CYS A 104 10.07 10.59 0.31
C CYS A 104 8.75 10.77 -0.47
N HIS A 105 7.77 9.89 -0.25
CA HIS A 105 6.43 9.93 -0.87
C HIS A 105 6.40 9.89 -2.40
N GLN A 106 7.52 9.55 -3.06
CA GLN A 106 7.53 9.33 -4.51
C GLN A 106 6.69 8.09 -4.86
N PRO A 107 5.88 8.13 -5.95
CA PRO A 107 5.24 6.94 -6.50
C PRO A 107 6.29 5.88 -6.88
N LEU A 108 6.12 4.67 -6.35
CA LEU A 108 7.01 3.53 -6.60
C LEU A 108 6.36 2.52 -7.53
N ILE A 109 5.11 2.13 -7.27
CA ILE A 109 4.35 1.23 -8.14
C ILE A 109 3.00 1.87 -8.37
N THR A 110 2.72 2.28 -9.61
CA THR A 110 1.42 2.84 -9.98
C THR A 110 0.62 1.79 -10.75
N ARG A 111 -0.70 1.85 -10.59
CA ARG A 111 -1.63 0.92 -11.21
C ARG A 111 -2.79 1.68 -11.82
N VAL A 112 -3.26 1.15 -12.94
CA VAL A 112 -4.54 1.53 -13.54
C VAL A 112 -5.32 0.23 -13.65
N SER A 113 -6.31 0.07 -12.77
CA SER A 113 -7.03 -1.19 -12.63
C SER A 113 -6.04 -2.35 -12.31
N HIS A 114 -6.08 -3.44 -13.07
CA HIS A 114 -5.19 -4.58 -12.88
C HIS A 114 -3.82 -4.44 -13.56
N SER A 115 -3.58 -3.36 -14.31
CA SER A 115 -2.34 -3.14 -15.04
C SER A 115 -1.36 -2.31 -14.22
N ILE A 116 -0.11 -2.79 -14.13
CA ILE A 116 0.99 -2.01 -13.56
C ILE A 116 1.41 -0.98 -14.59
N ALA A 117 1.17 0.30 -14.30
CA ALA A 117 1.52 1.41 -15.19
C ALA A 117 2.96 1.90 -14.97
N THR A 118 3.49 1.74 -13.75
CA THR A 118 4.87 2.11 -13.44
C THR A 118 5.46 1.15 -12.43
N TRP A 119 6.70 0.74 -12.67
CA TRP A 119 7.54 -0.01 -11.73
C TRP A 119 8.84 0.77 -11.51
N ASN A 120 8.90 1.49 -10.40
CA ASN A 120 9.97 2.44 -10.09
C ASN A 120 10.67 2.04 -8.79
N LEU A 121 11.10 0.78 -8.73
CA LEU A 121 11.92 0.20 -7.67
C LEU A 121 13.25 -0.26 -8.27
N THR A 122 14.33 -0.17 -7.49
CA THR A 122 15.60 -0.83 -7.86
C THR A 122 15.53 -2.34 -7.61
N ASP A 123 16.53 -3.10 -8.08
CA ASP A 123 16.68 -4.57 -7.96
C ASP A 123 16.70 -5.18 -6.53
N GLY A 124 16.32 -4.41 -5.51
CA GLY A 124 16.14 -4.89 -4.14
C GLY A 124 14.92 -4.28 -3.45
N GLY A 125 13.93 -3.82 -4.20
CA GLY A 125 12.72 -3.20 -3.64
C GLY A 125 12.98 -1.86 -2.95
N ARG A 126 13.96 -1.08 -3.43
CA ARG A 126 14.31 0.22 -2.83
C ARG A 126 13.78 1.38 -3.66
N CYS A 127 13.45 2.45 -2.97
CA CYS A 127 13.10 3.71 -3.62
C CYS A 127 14.34 4.27 -4.37
N PRO A 128 14.23 4.61 -5.67
CA PRO A 128 15.36 5.15 -6.43
C PRO A 128 15.74 6.58 -6.02
N ARG A 129 14.84 7.32 -5.35
CA ARG A 129 15.08 8.70 -4.91
C ARG A 129 15.79 8.81 -3.57
N CYS A 130 15.42 7.99 -2.58
CA CYS A 130 15.94 8.10 -1.21
C CYS A 130 16.53 6.80 -0.65
N SER A 131 16.57 5.74 -1.47
CA SER A 131 17.15 4.43 -1.14
C SER A 131 16.51 3.67 0.03
N SER A 132 15.43 4.20 0.64
CA SER A 132 14.66 3.51 1.67
C SER A 132 14.09 2.20 1.14
N CYS A 133 14.08 1.16 1.98
CA CYS A 133 13.46 -0.12 1.64
C CYS A 133 11.93 0.04 1.60
N CYS A 134 11.31 -0.32 0.48
CA CYS A 134 9.86 -0.43 0.40
C CYS A 134 9.43 -1.71 1.14
N ALA A 135 8.43 -1.64 2.01
CA ALA A 135 7.95 -2.82 2.71
C ALA A 135 7.30 -3.81 1.73
N GLY A 136 7.78 -5.05 1.70
CA GLY A 136 7.27 -6.11 0.81
C GLY A 136 8.40 -6.97 0.23
N VAL A 137 8.02 -7.94 -0.62
CA VAL A 137 8.93 -8.72 -1.46
C VAL A 137 8.65 -8.34 -2.90
N PHE A 138 9.65 -7.79 -3.58
CA PHE A 138 9.53 -7.25 -4.93
C PHE A 138 10.53 -7.93 -5.84
N GLU A 139 10.11 -8.25 -7.07
CA GLU A 139 11.04 -8.64 -8.13
C GLU A 139 11.72 -7.40 -8.74
N SER A 140 12.72 -7.60 -9.60
CA SER A 140 13.38 -6.49 -10.29
C SER A 140 12.46 -5.78 -11.29
N GLN A 141 11.51 -6.52 -11.88
CA GLN A 141 10.58 -6.04 -12.89
C GLN A 141 9.16 -6.54 -12.59
N PRO A 142 8.12 -5.86 -13.11
CA PRO A 142 6.76 -6.36 -13.01
C PRO A 142 6.65 -7.67 -13.81
N GLY A 143 6.07 -8.71 -13.20
CA GLY A 143 5.78 -9.96 -13.90
C GLY A 143 4.66 -9.81 -14.93
N GLU A 144 4.52 -10.80 -15.81
CA GLU A 144 3.53 -10.81 -16.91
C GLU A 144 2.14 -11.34 -16.50
N TRP A 145 1.83 -11.34 -15.21
CA TRP A 145 0.65 -11.99 -14.66
C TRP A 145 -0.68 -11.51 -15.28
N GLY A 146 -0.76 -10.23 -15.66
CA GLY A 146 -1.94 -9.62 -16.27
C GLY A 146 -3.18 -9.64 -15.36
N ASN A 147 -4.35 -9.34 -15.94
CA ASN A 147 -5.62 -9.42 -15.22
C ASN A 147 -6.12 -10.88 -15.12
N ARG A 148 -5.53 -11.66 -14.21
CA ARG A 148 -5.89 -13.06 -13.97
C ARG A 148 -6.10 -13.32 -12.48
N HIS A 149 -7.20 -13.99 -12.14
CA HIS A 149 -7.42 -14.51 -10.80
C HIS A 149 -6.76 -15.89 -10.64
N LEU A 150 -5.83 -16.03 -9.69
CA LEU A 150 -5.35 -17.35 -9.29
C LEU A 150 -6.15 -17.81 -8.06
N PRO A 151 -6.69 -19.05 -8.05
CA PRO A 151 -7.16 -19.64 -6.82
C PRO A 151 -6.00 -19.78 -5.83
N VAL A 152 -6.12 -19.12 -4.67
CA VAL A 152 -5.19 -19.30 -3.55
C VAL A 152 -5.73 -20.41 -2.67
N HIS A 153 -5.08 -21.58 -2.72
CA HIS A 153 -5.36 -22.66 -1.78
C HIS A 153 -4.56 -22.43 -0.50
N ILE A 154 -5.24 -21.92 0.53
CA ILE A 154 -4.62 -21.78 1.85
C ILE A 154 -4.62 -23.17 2.51
N GLY A 155 -3.50 -23.86 2.40
CA GLY A 155 -3.27 -25.11 3.14
C GLY A 155 -3.23 -24.85 4.64
N GLN A 156 -3.60 -25.85 5.44
CA GLN A 156 -3.28 -25.85 6.87
C GLN A 156 -1.75 -25.69 7.02
N PRO A 157 -1.25 -24.84 7.92
CA PRO A 157 0.18 -24.79 8.18
C PRO A 157 0.59 -26.14 8.78
N THR A 158 1.10 -27.04 7.95
CA THR A 158 1.72 -28.27 8.41
C THR A 158 3.00 -27.86 9.12
N GLY A 159 3.16 -28.29 10.36
CA GLY A 159 4.15 -27.83 11.32
C GLY A 159 5.61 -28.16 11.00
N ASP A 160 6.01 -28.25 9.73
CA ASP A 160 7.39 -28.49 9.33
C ASP A 160 7.75 -27.71 8.06
N SER A 161 8.09 -26.44 8.24
CA SER A 161 8.63 -25.58 7.18
C SER A 161 10.13 -25.83 6.99
N LYS A 162 10.50 -27.00 6.48
CA LYS A 162 11.84 -27.23 5.89
C LYS A 162 11.74 -27.54 4.40
N ARG A 163 11.98 -26.48 3.61
CA ARG A 163 12.55 -26.46 2.25
C ARG A 163 11.89 -27.39 1.22
N ALA A 164 10.83 -26.91 0.56
CA ALA A 164 10.48 -27.39 -0.78
C ALA A 164 11.05 -26.42 -1.82
N ARG A 165 12.10 -26.85 -2.54
CA ARG A 165 12.63 -26.14 -3.71
C ARG A 165 11.60 -26.23 -4.84
N PHE A 166 11.20 -25.09 -5.40
CA PHE A 166 10.40 -25.05 -6.63
C PHE A 166 11.25 -25.58 -7.80
N ALA A 167 11.02 -26.82 -8.21
CA ALA A 167 11.55 -27.34 -9.46
C ALA A 167 10.68 -26.81 -10.62
N LYS A 168 11.29 -26.03 -11.51
CA LYS A 168 10.68 -25.57 -12.76
C LYS A 168 10.34 -26.80 -13.61
N ARG A 169 9.07 -26.96 -13.99
CA ARG A 169 8.66 -27.85 -15.09
C ARG A 169 8.72 -27.04 -16.39
N THR A 170 9.78 -27.25 -17.16
CA THR A 170 9.82 -26.95 -18.60
C THR A 170 9.12 -28.08 -19.34
N SER A 171 8.38 -27.72 -20.40
CA SER A 171 7.84 -28.66 -21.37
C SER A 171 8.91 -29.11 -22.36
#